data_AF-A0A521GPB1-F1
#
_entry.id   AF-A0A521GPB1-F1
#
_cell.length_a   1.000
_cell.length_b   1.000
_cell.length_c   1.000
_cell.angle_alpha   90.00
_cell.angle_beta   90.00
_cell.angle_gamma   90.00
#
_symmetry.space_group_name_H-M   'P 1'
#
loop_
_entity.id
_entity.type
_entity.pdbx_description
1 polymer ?
#
loop_
_entity_poly.entity_id
_entity_poly.type
_entity_poly.pdbx_seq_one_letter_code
_entity_poly.pdbx_strand_id
1 'polypeptide(L)'
;MPTYRTVLHITVAEQLIISSSQLLPKVKKFLRENLFILNSEYIIKERLGKPVYNVPKFFDLIEDSPPNVRLPRGFLGQLMEFLDKEKIPYQVTHHHPDFVPRGFHSTITLTPEQERLTKLAFDAGQGVIAAPPGSGKTMMGLSLVARHTSARLHPLQAIV
;
A
#
# COMPACT_ATOMS: atom_id res chain seq x y z
N MET A 1 25.90 -9.45 -19.01
CA MET A 1 24.78 -9.23 -18.08
C MET A 1 24.43 -7.75 -18.10
N PRO A 2 23.16 -7.33 -18.19
CA PRO A 2 22.83 -5.92 -18.21
C PRO A 2 23.11 -5.30 -16.83
N THR A 3 24.02 -4.32 -16.79
CA THR A 3 24.35 -3.55 -15.58
C THR A 3 23.33 -2.41 -15.46
N TYR A 4 22.35 -2.53 -14.56
CA TYR A 4 21.42 -1.44 -14.29
C TYR A 4 22.18 -0.29 -13.61
N ARG A 5 22.46 0.78 -14.36
CA ARG A 5 23.17 1.97 -13.85
C ARG A 5 22.29 2.89 -13.00
N THR A 6 20.99 2.70 -12.99
CA THR A 6 20.02 3.59 -12.34
C THR A 6 19.22 2.84 -11.29
N VAL A 7 19.22 3.39 -10.07
CA VAL A 7 18.38 2.94 -8.96
C VAL A 7 16.95 3.41 -9.23
N LEU A 8 15.97 2.53 -9.05
CA LEU A 8 14.56 2.86 -9.17
C LEU A 8 14.07 3.49 -7.85
N HIS A 9 13.52 4.70 -7.90
CA HIS A 9 13.01 5.37 -6.71
C HIS A 9 11.49 5.17 -6.60
N ILE A 10 11.06 4.63 -5.46
CA ILE A 10 9.64 4.39 -5.14
C ILE A 10 9.27 5.32 -4.00
N THR A 11 8.34 6.24 -4.24
CA THR A 11 7.75 7.06 -3.17
C THR A 11 6.44 6.42 -2.70
N VAL A 12 6.34 6.14 -1.41
CA VAL A 12 5.13 5.59 -0.77
C VAL A 12 4.37 6.73 -0.10
N ALA A 13 3.23 7.11 -0.67
CA ALA A 13 2.35 8.14 -0.14
C ALA A 13 0.91 7.60 -0.03
N GLU A 14 -0.09 8.29 -0.58
CA GLU A 14 -1.44 7.75 -0.80
C GLU A 14 -1.43 6.57 -1.80
N GLN A 15 -0.50 6.61 -2.74
CA GLN A 15 -0.21 5.60 -3.75
C GLN A 15 1.31 5.37 -3.80
N LEU A 16 1.74 4.35 -4.56
CA LEU A 16 3.14 4.26 -4.95
C LEU A 16 3.37 5.15 -6.14
N ILE A 17 4.37 6.02 -6.07
CA ILE A 17 4.70 6.98 -7.12
C ILE A 17 6.11 6.64 -7.62
N ILE A 18 6.22 6.41 -8.93
CA ILE A 18 7.48 6.09 -9.61
C ILE A 18 7.58 6.99 -10.85
N SER A 19 8.75 7.55 -11.13
CA SER A 19 8.93 8.29 -12.37
C SER A 19 8.82 7.36 -13.59
N SER A 20 7.99 7.73 -14.56
CA SER A 20 7.81 6.96 -15.80
C SER A 20 9.12 6.76 -16.58
N SER A 21 10.09 7.66 -16.37
CA SER A 21 11.43 7.61 -16.96
C SER A 21 12.32 6.52 -16.39
N GLN A 22 12.07 6.09 -15.14
CA GLN A 22 12.85 5.07 -14.43
C GLN A 22 12.30 3.66 -14.65
N LEU A 23 11.10 3.54 -15.21
CA LEU A 23 10.45 2.25 -15.45
C LEU A 23 11.10 1.53 -16.65
N LEU A 24 11.92 0.54 -16.32
CA LEU A 24 12.50 -0.39 -17.29
C LEU A 24 11.37 -1.18 -18.01
N PRO A 25 11.55 -1.59 -19.28
CA PRO A 25 10.54 -2.33 -20.03
C PRO A 25 10.03 -3.58 -19.30
N LYS A 26 10.91 -4.27 -18.58
CA LYS A 26 10.56 -5.46 -17.80
C LYS A 26 9.66 -5.13 -16.60
N VAL A 27 9.92 -4.00 -15.92
CA VAL A 27 9.05 -3.51 -14.83
C VAL A 27 7.69 -3.11 -15.41
N LYS A 28 7.63 -2.37 -16.53
CA LYS A 28 6.37 -2.02 -17.20
C LYS A 28 5.54 -3.26 -17.56
N LYS A 29 6.19 -4.31 -18.07
CA LYS A 29 5.53 -5.58 -18.37
C LYS A 29 4.96 -6.23 -17.10
N PHE A 30 5.77 -6.34 -16.05
CA PHE A 30 5.33 -6.88 -14.76
C PHE A 30 4.15 -6.11 -14.16
N LEU A 31 4.17 -4.77 -14.22
CA LEU A 31 3.06 -3.95 -13.76
C LEU A 31 1.78 -4.29 -14.54
N ARG A 32 1.83 -4.33 -15.87
CA ARG A 32 0.65 -4.68 -16.69
C ARG A 32 0.13 -6.08 -16.38
N GLU A 33 0.99 -7.06 -16.18
CA GLU A 33 0.59 -8.44 -15.89
C GLU A 33 -0.12 -8.58 -14.54
N ASN A 34 0.18 -7.73 -13.56
CA ASN A 34 -0.35 -7.85 -12.20
C ASN A 34 -1.42 -6.80 -11.84
N LEU A 35 -1.45 -5.68 -12.56
CA LEU A 35 -2.36 -4.56 -12.27
C LEU A 35 -3.49 -4.42 -13.32
N PHE A 36 -3.51 -5.27 -14.35
CA PHE A 36 -4.67 -5.45 -15.22
C PHE A 36 -5.52 -6.60 -14.70
N ILE A 37 -6.57 -6.27 -13.94
CA ILE A 37 -7.42 -7.28 -13.30
C ILE A 37 -8.63 -7.56 -14.19
N LEU A 38 -8.87 -8.82 -14.49
CA LEU A 38 -10.04 -9.24 -15.28
C LEU A 38 -11.34 -8.89 -14.54
N ASN A 39 -12.25 -8.19 -15.22
CA ASN A 39 -13.53 -7.82 -14.65
C ASN A 39 -14.49 -9.03 -14.65
N SER A 40 -14.82 -9.55 -13.47
CA SER A 40 -15.75 -10.67 -13.32
C SER A 40 -17.14 -10.38 -13.88
N GLU A 41 -17.60 -9.13 -13.82
CA GLU A 41 -18.90 -8.73 -14.36
C GLU A 41 -18.94 -8.91 -15.88
N TYR A 42 -17.85 -8.57 -16.56
CA TYR A 42 -17.70 -8.78 -18.00
C TYR A 42 -17.87 -10.26 -18.35
N ILE A 43 -17.14 -11.13 -17.65
CA ILE A 43 -17.18 -12.60 -17.87
C ILE A 43 -18.60 -13.13 -17.67
N ILE A 44 -19.27 -12.70 -16.60
CA ILE A 44 -20.62 -13.16 -16.27
C ILE A 44 -21.61 -12.73 -17.36
N LYS A 45 -21.57 -11.46 -17.79
CA LYS A 45 -22.46 -10.95 -18.85
C LYS A 45 -22.21 -11.63 -20.20
N GLU A 46 -20.95 -11.80 -20.58
CA GLU A 46 -20.55 -12.49 -21.80
C GLU A 46 -21.09 -13.93 -21.83
N ARG A 47 -20.90 -14.69 -20.74
CA ARG A 47 -21.40 -16.07 -20.62
C ARG A 47 -22.93 -16.17 -20.66
N LEU A 48 -23.64 -15.15 -20.18
CA LEU A 48 -25.09 -15.10 -20.18
C LEU A 48 -25.68 -14.55 -21.49
N GLY A 49 -24.86 -14.24 -22.49
CA GLY A 49 -25.31 -13.60 -23.74
C GLY A 49 -25.89 -12.20 -23.52
N LYS A 50 -25.58 -11.56 -22.39
CA LYS A 50 -26.05 -10.21 -22.07
C LYS A 50 -25.14 -9.15 -22.71
N PRO A 51 -25.67 -7.97 -23.05
CA PRO A 51 -24.84 -6.87 -23.56
C PRO A 51 -23.71 -6.51 -22.58
N VAL A 52 -22.48 -6.47 -23.09
CA VAL A 52 -21.28 -6.00 -22.37
C VAL A 52 -20.93 -4.56 -22.72
N TYR A 53 -21.84 -3.84 -23.39
CA TYR A 53 -21.68 -2.42 -23.70
C TYR A 53 -21.47 -1.65 -22.38
N ASN A 54 -20.40 -0.83 -22.33
CA ASN A 54 -19.92 -0.10 -21.14
C ASN A 54 -19.40 -0.95 -19.97
N VAL A 55 -19.17 -2.25 -20.13
CA VAL A 55 -18.48 -3.06 -19.12
C VAL A 55 -17.04 -3.24 -19.57
N PRO A 56 -16.04 -2.65 -18.90
CA PRO A 56 -14.65 -2.83 -19.27
C PRO A 56 -14.26 -4.29 -19.01
N LYS A 57 -13.50 -4.89 -19.93
CA LYS A 57 -13.01 -6.27 -19.78
C LYS A 57 -11.96 -6.38 -18.67
N PHE A 58 -11.16 -5.34 -18.48
CA PHE A 58 -10.13 -5.28 -17.44
C PHE A 58 -10.24 -3.97 -16.66
N PHE A 59 -9.93 -4.02 -15.37
CA PHE A 59 -9.58 -2.85 -14.57
C PHE A 59 -8.09 -2.61 -14.73
N ASP A 60 -7.72 -1.44 -15.26
CA ASP A 60 -6.34 -0.95 -15.24
C ASP A 60 -6.12 -0.19 -13.94
N LEU A 61 -5.30 -0.75 -13.05
CA LEU A 61 -4.96 -0.11 -11.77
C LEU A 61 -3.69 0.75 -11.86
N ILE A 62 -3.13 0.93 -13.07
CA ILE A 62 -1.98 1.80 -13.32
C ILE A 62 -2.52 3.17 -13.74
N GLU A 63 -2.24 4.18 -12.93
CA GLU A 63 -2.52 5.56 -13.31
C GLU A 63 -1.28 6.16 -13.96
N ASP A 64 -1.23 6.11 -15.29
CA ASP A 64 -0.19 6.77 -16.09
C ASP A 64 -0.47 8.28 -16.16
N SER A 65 0.25 9.06 -15.35
CA SER A 65 0.17 10.54 -15.30
C SER A 65 1.57 11.14 -15.40
N PRO A 66 2.12 11.29 -16.62
CA PRO A 66 3.46 11.80 -16.84
C PRO A 66 3.71 13.11 -16.05
N PRO A 67 4.84 13.22 -15.33
CA PRO A 67 6.05 12.39 -15.43
C PRO A 67 6.05 11.13 -14.55
N ASN A 68 4.93 10.78 -13.91
CA ASN A 68 4.84 9.70 -12.92
C ASN A 68 3.86 8.60 -13.34
N VAL A 69 4.06 7.43 -12.73
CA VAL A 69 3.09 6.34 -12.69
C VAL A 69 2.68 6.16 -11.25
N ARG A 70 1.37 6.08 -11.00
CA ARG A 70 0.82 5.81 -9.68
C ARG A 70 0.23 4.40 -9.63
N LEU A 71 0.56 3.67 -8.56
CA LEU A 71 0.13 2.28 -8.35
C LEU A 71 -0.58 2.15 -7.00
N PRO A 72 -1.44 1.12 -6.82
CA PRO A 72 -2.04 0.85 -5.52
C PRO A 72 -0.97 0.65 -4.46
N ARG A 73 -1.10 1.35 -3.32
CA ARG A 73 -0.12 1.30 -2.22
C ARG A 73 0.18 -0.13 -1.73
N GLY A 74 -0.84 -0.99 -1.68
CA GLY A 74 -0.72 -2.39 -1.28
C GLY A 74 0.12 -3.26 -2.23
N PHE A 75 0.47 -2.76 -3.42
CA PHE A 75 1.28 -3.48 -4.40
C PHE A 75 2.80 -3.44 -4.09
N LEU A 76 3.21 -2.66 -3.08
CA LEU A 76 4.63 -2.42 -2.78
C LEU A 76 5.42 -3.72 -2.55
N GLY A 77 4.86 -4.65 -1.77
CA GLY A 77 5.52 -5.92 -1.46
C GLY A 77 5.77 -6.76 -2.71
N GLN A 78 4.77 -6.89 -3.59
CA GLN A 78 4.90 -7.63 -4.84
C GLN A 78 5.91 -6.98 -5.80
N LEU A 79 5.92 -5.64 -5.85
CA LEU A 79 6.90 -4.91 -6.65
C LEU A 79 8.32 -5.13 -6.12
N MET A 80 8.54 -5.02 -4.80
CA MET A 80 9.85 -5.24 -4.18
C MET A 80 10.35 -6.68 -4.43
N GLU A 81 9.51 -7.68 -4.21
CA GLU A 81 9.85 -9.09 -4.45
C GLU A 81 10.26 -9.33 -5.91
N PHE A 82 9.54 -8.72 -6.86
CA PHE A 82 9.90 -8.77 -8.26
C PHE A 82 11.25 -8.09 -8.56
N LEU A 83 11.48 -6.90 -8.02
CA LEU A 83 12.73 -6.15 -8.23
C LEU A 83 13.92 -6.90 -7.64
N ASP A 84 13.78 -7.51 -6.46
CA ASP A 84 14.80 -8.34 -5.81
C ASP A 84 15.12 -9.58 -6.65
N LYS A 85 14.09 -10.30 -7.11
CA LYS A 85 14.24 -11.47 -7.99
C LYS A 85 14.98 -11.12 -9.28
N GLU A 86 14.72 -9.94 -9.82
CA GLU A 86 15.32 -9.44 -11.06
C GLU A 86 16.64 -8.69 -10.85
N LYS A 87 17.10 -8.57 -9.60
CA LYS A 87 18.31 -7.84 -9.21
C LYS A 87 18.32 -6.39 -9.72
N ILE A 88 17.15 -5.76 -9.72
CA ILE A 88 16.98 -4.35 -10.08
C ILE A 88 17.15 -3.53 -8.79
N PRO A 89 18.16 -2.64 -8.69
CA PRO A 89 18.36 -1.84 -7.49
C PRO A 89 17.22 -0.83 -7.35
N TYR A 90 16.69 -0.69 -6.13
CA TYR A 90 15.64 0.27 -5.81
C TYR A 90 15.83 0.92 -4.44
N GLN A 91 15.20 2.08 -4.26
CA GLN A 91 15.12 2.79 -2.99
C GLN A 91 13.67 3.16 -2.71
N VAL A 92 13.21 2.88 -1.49
CA VAL A 92 11.85 3.21 -1.04
C VAL A 92 11.93 4.39 -0.08
N THR A 93 11.15 5.43 -0.37
CA THR A 93 10.98 6.60 0.50
C THR A 93 9.54 6.69 0.94
N HIS A 94 9.30 6.75 2.25
CA HIS A 94 7.97 6.93 2.80
C HIS A 94 7.67 8.41 3.00
N HIS A 95 6.65 8.91 2.34
CA HIS A 95 6.13 10.26 2.56
C HIS A 95 4.90 10.18 3.46
N HIS A 96 4.99 10.78 4.64
CA HIS A 96 3.87 10.95 5.53
C HIS A 96 3.48 12.43 5.53
N PRO A 97 2.18 12.76 5.57
CA PRO A 97 1.77 14.13 5.83
C PRO A 97 2.37 14.57 7.17
N ASP A 98 2.82 15.83 7.24
CA ASP A 98 3.15 16.47 8.50
C ASP A 98 1.87 16.64 9.32
N PHE A 99 1.91 16.21 10.58
CA PHE A 99 0.81 16.43 11.51
C PHE A 99 1.32 17.24 12.69
N VAL A 100 0.58 18.28 13.06
CA VAL A 100 0.78 18.97 14.34
C VAL A 100 0.42 18.00 15.45
N PRO A 101 1.38 17.58 16.30
CA PRO A 101 1.09 16.68 17.40
C PRO A 101 0.06 17.31 18.33
N ARG A 102 -1.09 16.66 18.54
CA ARG A 102 -2.08 17.06 19.53
C ARG A 102 -2.08 16.07 20.66
N GLY A 103 -1.99 16.57 21.90
CA GLY A 103 -2.07 15.74 23.11
C GLY A 103 -3.40 14.98 23.15
N PHE A 104 -3.38 13.73 22.74
CA PHE A 104 -4.54 12.84 22.76
C PHE A 104 -4.26 11.71 23.74
N HIS A 105 -5.09 11.60 24.77
CA HIS A 105 -5.01 10.53 25.76
C HIS A 105 -6.17 9.56 25.51
N SER A 106 -5.85 8.34 25.12
CA SER A 106 -6.83 7.28 24.92
C SER A 106 -7.08 6.53 26.23
N THR A 107 -8.33 6.29 26.56
CA THR A 107 -8.76 5.43 27.67
C THR A 107 -9.13 4.01 27.21
N ILE A 108 -8.87 3.69 25.94
CA ILE A 108 -9.15 2.37 25.37
C ILE A 108 -8.27 1.32 26.04
N THR A 109 -8.91 0.30 26.62
CA THR A 109 -8.24 -0.90 27.13
C THR A 109 -8.50 -2.05 26.17
N LEU A 110 -7.43 -2.66 25.65
CA LEU A 110 -7.51 -3.81 24.75
C LEU A 110 -7.39 -5.12 25.53
N THR A 111 -8.03 -6.17 25.04
CA THR A 111 -7.74 -7.53 25.52
C THR A 111 -6.29 -7.92 25.15
N PRO A 112 -5.68 -8.93 25.81
CA PRO A 112 -4.32 -9.36 25.47
C PRO A 112 -4.15 -9.75 23.99
N GLU A 113 -5.17 -10.35 23.38
CA GLU A 113 -5.15 -10.71 21.96
C GLU A 113 -5.22 -9.47 21.05
N GLN A 114 -6.13 -8.53 21.35
CA GLN A 114 -6.28 -7.29 20.60
C GLN A 114 -5.02 -6.42 20.69
N GLU A 115 -4.36 -6.39 21.85
CA GLU A 115 -3.09 -5.69 22.05
C GLU A 115 -2.00 -6.27 21.16
N ARG A 116 -1.85 -7.60 21.15
CA ARG A 116 -0.89 -8.29 20.28
C ARG A 116 -1.11 -7.96 18.81
N LEU A 117 -2.37 -8.04 18.34
CA LEU A 117 -2.72 -7.76 16.94
C LEU A 117 -2.49 -6.29 16.59
N THR A 118 -2.84 -5.37 17.50
CA THR A 118 -2.67 -3.93 17.34
C THR A 118 -1.19 -3.57 17.26
N LYS A 119 -0.33 -4.19 18.09
CA LYS A 119 1.12 -4.02 18.03
C LYS A 119 1.69 -4.50 16.69
N LEU A 120 1.33 -5.71 16.26
CA LEU A 120 1.76 -6.23 14.96
C LEU A 120 1.34 -5.33 13.80
N ALA A 121 0.10 -4.82 13.82
CA ALA A 121 -0.40 -3.91 12.79
C ALA A 121 0.32 -2.54 12.82
N PHE A 122 0.63 -2.03 14.01
CA PHE A 122 1.39 -0.79 14.18
C PHE A 122 2.81 -0.93 13.62
N ASP A 123 3.50 -2.01 13.97
CA ASP A 123 4.88 -2.29 13.52
C ASP A 123 4.95 -2.55 12.00
N ALA A 124 3.90 -3.16 11.41
CA ALA A 124 3.81 -3.35 9.97
C ALA A 124 3.64 -2.04 9.18
N GLY A 125 3.13 -0.97 9.81
CA GLY A 125 2.95 0.36 9.23
C GLY A 125 1.86 0.49 8.14
N GLN A 126 1.45 -0.61 7.50
CA GLN A 126 0.34 -0.70 6.55
C GLN A 126 -0.16 -2.15 6.42
N GLY A 127 -1.45 -2.32 6.14
CA GLY A 127 -2.03 -3.65 5.93
C GLY A 127 -3.54 -3.69 6.12
N VAL A 128 -4.09 -4.90 6.16
CA VAL A 128 -5.51 -5.16 6.39
C VAL A 128 -5.68 -6.01 7.64
N ILE A 129 -6.48 -5.54 8.59
CA ILE A 129 -6.90 -6.33 9.75
C ILE A 129 -8.21 -7.04 9.39
N ALA A 130 -8.11 -8.32 9.04
CA ALA A 130 -9.25 -9.18 8.81
C ALA A 130 -9.64 -9.90 10.11
N ALA A 131 -10.79 -9.57 10.69
CA ALA A 131 -11.31 -10.24 11.89
C ALA A 131 -12.84 -10.38 11.82
N PRO A 132 -13.43 -11.41 12.45
CA PRO A 132 -14.89 -11.61 12.51
C PRO A 132 -15.67 -10.42 13.09
N PRO A 133 -16.99 -10.33 12.86
CA PRO A 133 -17.87 -9.44 13.61
C PRO A 133 -17.72 -9.68 15.13
N GLY A 134 -17.84 -8.62 15.94
CA GLY A 134 -17.71 -8.73 17.40
C GLY A 134 -16.27 -8.78 17.95
N SER A 135 -15.23 -8.98 17.12
CA SER A 135 -13.83 -9.05 17.59
C SER A 135 -13.22 -7.72 18.09
N GLY A 136 -13.99 -6.63 18.10
CA GLY A 136 -13.51 -5.32 18.54
C GLY A 136 -12.59 -4.60 17.54
N LYS A 137 -12.77 -4.82 16.24
CA LYS A 137 -12.02 -4.12 15.16
C LYS A 137 -12.02 -2.61 15.33
N THR A 138 -13.16 -2.04 15.75
CA THR A 138 -13.28 -0.60 16.04
C THR A 138 -12.36 -0.18 17.17
N MET A 139 -12.29 -0.94 18.27
CA MET A 139 -11.41 -0.63 19.40
C MET A 139 -9.94 -0.74 19.00
N MET A 140 -9.57 -1.77 18.22
CA MET A 140 -8.23 -1.92 17.66
C MET A 140 -7.87 -0.75 16.73
N GLY A 141 -8.76 -0.37 15.82
CA GLY A 141 -8.56 0.74 14.89
C GLY A 141 -8.39 2.08 15.60
N LEU A 142 -9.24 2.38 16.59
CA LEU A 142 -9.11 3.60 17.40
C LEU A 142 -7.82 3.60 18.24
N SER A 143 -7.41 2.43 18.76
CA SER A 143 -6.14 2.28 19.47
C SER A 143 -4.93 2.55 18.55
N LEU A 144 -4.94 2.08 17.30
CA LEU A 144 -3.91 2.41 16.31
C LEU A 144 -3.83 3.91 16.03
N VAL A 145 -4.97 4.56 15.81
CA VAL A 145 -5.03 6.02 15.59
C VAL A 145 -4.46 6.78 16.79
N ALA A 146 -4.82 6.37 18.01
CA ALA A 146 -4.28 6.95 19.24
C ALA A 146 -2.75 6.81 19.30
N ARG A 147 -2.22 5.60 19.07
CA ARG A 147 -0.77 5.33 19.07
C ARG A 147 -0.02 6.16 18.04
N HIS A 148 -0.54 6.33 16.83
CA HIS A 148 0.10 7.16 15.82
C HIS A 148 0.16 8.64 16.21
N THR A 149 -0.86 9.13 16.93
CA THR A 149 -0.88 10.52 17.43
C THR A 149 0.10 10.70 18.58
N SER A 150 0.17 9.74 19.50
CA SER A 150 1.07 9.77 20.67
C SER A 150 2.53 9.49 20.32
N ALA A 151 2.83 8.50 19.47
CA ALA A 151 4.19 8.17 19.07
C ALA A 151 4.88 9.32 18.30
N ARG A 152 4.11 10.17 17.63
CA ARG A 152 4.61 11.39 16.95
C ARG A 152 4.77 12.59 17.89
N LEU A 153 4.27 12.54 19.12
CA LEU A 153 4.63 13.49 20.19
C LEU A 153 6.01 13.17 20.81
N HIS A 154 6.47 11.92 20.71
CA HIS A 154 7.68 11.43 21.36
C HIS A 154 8.97 11.28 20.52
N PRO A 155 9.09 11.66 19.22
CA PRO A 155 10.36 11.51 18.51
C PRO A 155 11.42 12.56 18.91
N LEU A 156 11.16 13.43 19.89
CA LEU A 156 12.08 14.50 20.32
C LEU A 156 12.55 14.40 21.79
N GLN A 157 12.30 13.31 22.51
CA GLN A 157 12.81 13.15 23.88
C GLN A 157 13.33 11.74 24.13
N ALA A 158 14.46 11.41 23.51
CA ALA A 158 15.30 10.30 23.93
C ALA A 158 16.76 10.55 23.53
N ILE A 159 17.31 11.70 23.91
CA ILE A 159 18.74 11.91 24.12
C ILE A 159 18.88 12.82 25.34
N VAL A 160 18.96 12.22 26.53
CA VAL A 160 19.82 12.63 27.66
C VAL A 160 20.25 11.36 28.36
#